data_AF-F6YGG2-F1
#
_entry.id   AF-F6YGG2-F1
#
_cell.length_a   1.000
_cell.length_b   1.000
_cell.length_c   1.000
_cell.angle_alpha   90.00
_cell.angle_beta   90.00
_cell.angle_gamma   90.00
#
_symmetry.space_group_name_H-M   'P 1'
#
loop_
_entity.id
_entity.type
_entity.pdbx_description
1 polymer ?
#
loop_
_entity_poly.entity_id
_entity_poly.type
_entity_poly.pdbx_seq_one_letter_code
_entity_poly.pdbx_strand_id
1 'polypeptide(L)'
;MSGRGERDGRAGETEPRPPDEPRAQTGKLRSLSEFARTLQLGWSGLLVLKNSCFPTTMHILEGELDVVSGLLRDPASGGELAQLKIAQRLRLDQPKLDEVTRRIRRGSPNGCVVLLATQASAGGGSGGDGASPAEPGLQRRLLRNLVSYLKQKQAAGVISLPVGGAKGRDGTGMLYAFPPCEFSHQYLQSALRTLGKLEDEHMVIVIVRDTA
;
A
#
# COMPACT_ATOMS: atom_id res chain seq x y z
N MET A 1 -39.64 -60.55 36.72
CA MET A 1 -38.23 -61.01 36.83
C MET A 1 -37.86 -61.51 35.44
N SER A 2 -37.03 -60.80 34.67
CA SER A 2 -35.56 -60.84 34.69
C SER A 2 -35.02 -62.22 34.25
N GLY A 3 -34.27 -62.41 33.15
CA GLY A 3 -33.84 -61.51 32.06
C GLY A 3 -32.62 -62.09 31.29
N ARG A 4 -32.26 -61.51 30.12
CA ARG A 4 -31.06 -61.80 29.26
C ARG A 4 -31.02 -63.22 28.62
N GLY A 5 -30.50 -63.46 27.41
CA GLY A 5 -29.99 -62.62 26.29
C GLY A 5 -30.38 -63.27 24.94
N GLU A 6 -29.64 -63.22 23.82
CA GLU A 6 -28.49 -62.40 23.38
C GLU A 6 -28.26 -62.53 21.85
N ARG A 7 -27.44 -61.64 21.25
CA ARG A 7 -26.76 -61.65 19.92
C ARG A 7 -27.46 -62.19 18.65
N ASP A 8 -27.69 -61.29 17.68
CA ASP A 8 -26.90 -61.11 16.43
C ASP A 8 -27.37 -59.78 15.78
N GLY A 9 -26.66 -59.01 14.95
CA GLY A 9 -25.38 -59.23 14.26
C GLY A 9 -25.41 -58.53 12.90
N ARG A 10 -25.27 -57.19 12.86
CA ARG A 10 -25.03 -56.47 11.59
C ARG A 10 -24.23 -55.19 11.79
N ALA A 11 -22.93 -55.28 11.53
CA ALA A 11 -22.09 -54.09 11.39
C ALA A 11 -22.51 -53.32 10.13
N GLY A 12 -22.80 -52.03 10.27
CA GLY A 12 -22.85 -51.10 9.15
C GLY A 12 -21.45 -50.54 8.93
N GLU A 13 -20.93 -50.67 7.72
CA GLU A 13 -19.60 -50.17 7.35
C GLU A 13 -19.55 -48.64 7.45
N THR A 14 -18.72 -48.12 8.35
CA THR A 14 -18.37 -46.69 8.38
C THR A 14 -17.37 -46.39 7.28
N GLU A 15 -17.87 -45.99 6.11
CA GLU A 15 -17.06 -45.41 5.04
C GLU A 15 -16.43 -44.08 5.53
N PRO A 16 -15.09 -43.95 5.56
CA PRO A 16 -14.45 -42.72 5.99
C PRO A 16 -14.55 -41.68 4.88
N ARG A 17 -15.35 -40.64 5.10
CA ARG A 17 -15.38 -39.47 4.21
C ARG A 17 -13.96 -38.92 4.03
N PRO A 18 -13.52 -38.59 2.79
CA PRO A 18 -12.24 -37.93 2.58
C PRO A 18 -12.25 -36.58 3.32
N PRO A 19 -11.10 -36.14 3.87
CA PRO A 19 -11.02 -34.86 4.55
C PRO A 19 -11.36 -33.73 3.57
N ASP A 20 -12.17 -32.77 4.01
CA ASP A 20 -12.40 -31.50 3.31
C ASP A 20 -11.04 -30.85 3.01
N GLU A 21 -10.60 -30.92 1.75
CA GLU A 21 -9.60 -29.99 1.26
C GLU A 21 -10.09 -28.57 1.58
N PRO A 22 -9.24 -27.68 2.11
CA PRO A 22 -9.65 -26.31 2.39
C PRO A 22 -9.95 -25.63 1.05
N ARG A 23 -11.24 -25.68 0.65
CA ARG A 23 -11.76 -25.01 -0.53
C ARG A 23 -11.20 -23.60 -0.53
N ALA A 24 -10.30 -23.33 -1.47
CA ALA A 24 -9.71 -22.02 -1.65
C ALA A 24 -10.87 -21.03 -1.74
N GLN A 25 -11.06 -20.24 -0.68
CA GLN A 25 -12.16 -19.31 -0.61
C GLN A 25 -11.85 -18.24 -1.64
N THR A 26 -12.42 -18.38 -2.84
CA THR A 26 -12.59 -17.31 -3.83
C THR A 26 -13.63 -16.31 -3.29
N GLY A 27 -13.37 -15.82 -2.08
CA GLY A 27 -14.05 -14.68 -1.52
C GLY A 27 -13.84 -13.54 -2.48
N LYS A 28 -14.91 -13.08 -3.11
CA LYS A 28 -14.93 -11.79 -3.80
C LYS A 28 -14.36 -10.78 -2.81
N LEU A 29 -13.19 -10.23 -3.14
CA LEU A 29 -12.54 -9.20 -2.35
C LEU A 29 -13.57 -8.08 -2.14
N ARG A 30 -13.80 -7.69 -0.88
CA ARG A 30 -14.89 -6.77 -0.50
C ARG A 30 -14.41 -5.36 -0.24
N SER A 31 -13.11 -5.19 -0.05
CA SER A 31 -12.46 -3.92 0.28
C SER A 31 -11.20 -3.72 -0.56
N LEU A 32 -10.80 -2.46 -0.74
CA LEU A 32 -9.55 -2.12 -1.40
C LEU A 32 -8.35 -2.53 -0.54
N SER A 33 -8.55 -2.57 0.77
CA SER A 33 -7.60 -3.08 1.76
C SER A 33 -7.34 -4.59 1.60
N GLU A 34 -8.37 -5.39 1.27
CA GLU A 34 -8.20 -6.79 0.90
C GLU A 34 -7.51 -6.95 -0.46
N PHE A 35 -7.91 -6.17 -1.47
CA PHE A 35 -7.25 -6.18 -2.78
C PHE A 35 -5.76 -5.82 -2.67
N ALA A 36 -5.42 -4.79 -1.88
CA ALA A 36 -4.04 -4.38 -1.64
C ALA A 36 -3.20 -5.53 -1.05
N ARG A 37 -3.76 -6.36 -0.17
CA ARG A 37 -3.06 -7.55 0.38
C ARG A 37 -2.80 -8.67 -0.63
N THR A 38 -3.44 -8.64 -1.80
CA THR A 38 -3.11 -9.55 -2.92
C THR A 38 -1.96 -9.03 -3.79
N LEU A 39 -1.59 -7.76 -3.61
CA LEU A 39 -0.46 -7.13 -4.27
C LEU A 39 0.81 -7.25 -3.41
N GLN A 40 1.96 -7.14 -4.05
CA GLN A 40 3.25 -7.13 -3.37
C GLN A 40 3.38 -5.86 -2.51
N LEU A 41 3.69 -6.02 -1.21
CA LEU A 41 3.99 -4.89 -0.33
C LEU A 41 5.27 -4.20 -0.85
N GLY A 42 5.17 -2.90 -1.13
CA GLY A 42 6.28 -2.08 -1.60
C GLY A 42 6.91 -1.23 -0.51
N TRP A 43 6.12 -0.76 0.46
CA TRP A 43 6.60 0.03 1.59
C TRP A 43 5.55 0.08 2.72
N SER A 44 5.98 0.21 3.98
CA SER A 44 5.10 0.39 5.14
C SER A 44 5.71 1.37 6.14
N GLY A 45 4.96 2.40 6.54
CA GLY A 45 5.46 3.39 7.48
C GLY A 45 4.52 4.58 7.70
N LEU A 46 5.10 5.75 7.94
CA LEU A 46 4.37 6.99 8.22
C LEU A 46 4.53 8.01 7.09
N LEU A 47 3.43 8.37 6.42
CA LEU A 47 3.39 9.63 5.66
C LEU A 47 3.34 10.79 6.66
N VAL A 48 4.12 11.85 6.45
CA VAL A 48 4.20 12.99 7.37
C VAL A 48 3.89 14.30 6.66
N LEU A 49 2.96 15.08 7.21
CA LEU A 49 2.64 16.43 6.73
C LEU A 49 2.52 17.39 7.92
N LYS A 50 3.38 18.41 7.95
CA LYS A 50 3.53 19.32 9.10
C LYS A 50 3.70 18.52 10.41
N ASN A 51 2.81 18.74 11.38
CA ASN A 51 2.85 18.14 12.71
C ASN A 51 1.91 16.91 12.80
N SER A 52 1.62 16.23 11.68
CA SER A 52 0.76 15.05 11.63
C SER A 52 1.39 13.91 10.84
N CYS A 53 1.21 12.69 11.35
CA CYS A 53 1.60 11.45 10.66
C CYS A 53 0.39 10.56 10.36
N PHE A 54 0.48 9.84 9.25
CA PHE A 54 -0.58 9.01 8.70
C PHE A 54 -0.01 7.61 8.45
N PRO A 55 -0.31 6.61 9.31
CA PRO A 55 0.11 5.23 9.12
C PRO A 55 -0.40 4.69 7.78
N THR A 56 0.51 4.32 6.89
CA THR A 56 0.22 4.02 5.49
C THR A 56 1.01 2.78 5.04
N THR A 57 0.32 1.85 4.39
CA THR A 57 0.92 0.72 3.66
C THR A 57 0.78 0.96 2.16
N MET A 58 1.84 0.71 1.41
CA MET A 58 1.90 0.90 -0.04
C MET A 58 2.18 -0.43 -0.72
N HIS A 59 1.36 -0.81 -1.70
CA HIS A 59 1.49 -2.07 -2.43
C HIS A 59 1.61 -1.81 -3.94
N ILE A 60 2.44 -2.57 -4.64
CA ILE A 60 2.77 -2.36 -6.05
C ILE A 60 1.54 -2.58 -6.93
N LEU A 61 1.18 -1.57 -7.74
CA LEU A 61 0.20 -1.69 -8.83
C LEU A 61 0.89 -1.95 -10.18
N GLU A 62 1.95 -1.18 -10.46
CA GLU A 62 2.72 -1.23 -11.71
C GLU A 62 4.20 -0.90 -11.43
N GLY A 63 5.12 -1.51 -12.18
CA GLY A 63 6.57 -1.31 -12.02
C GLY A 63 7.23 -2.24 -10.99
N GLU A 64 8.54 -2.03 -10.77
CA GLU A 64 9.39 -2.97 -10.03
C GLU A 64 9.66 -2.54 -8.58
N LEU A 65 9.73 -3.52 -7.66
CA LEU A 65 10.04 -3.27 -6.24
C LEU A 65 11.42 -2.64 -6.05
N ASP A 66 12.41 -2.99 -6.89
CA ASP A 66 13.78 -2.46 -6.83
C ASP A 66 13.84 -0.93 -6.92
N VAL A 67 12.89 -0.30 -7.61
CA VAL A 67 12.78 1.18 -7.67
C VAL A 67 12.40 1.74 -6.30
N VAL A 68 11.51 1.06 -5.57
CA VAL A 68 11.07 1.43 -4.23
C VAL A 68 12.20 1.18 -3.23
N SER A 69 12.77 -0.03 -3.20
CA SER A 69 13.86 -0.37 -2.27
C SER A 69 15.16 0.39 -2.54
N GLY A 70 15.38 0.88 -3.77
CA GLY A 70 16.49 1.76 -4.12
C GLY A 70 16.28 3.22 -3.69
N LEU A 71 15.06 3.76 -3.79
CA LEU A 71 14.79 5.19 -3.54
C LEU A 71 14.19 5.49 -2.16
N LEU A 72 13.58 4.50 -1.49
CA LEU A 72 12.99 4.63 -0.14
C LEU A 72 13.87 4.01 0.95
N ARG A 73 15.18 3.99 0.76
CA ARG A 73 16.16 3.60 1.80
C ARG A 73 16.59 4.78 2.66
N ASP A 74 16.79 4.51 3.94
CA ASP A 74 17.45 5.42 4.87
C ASP A 74 18.97 5.37 4.64
N PRO A 75 19.62 6.49 4.27
CA PRO A 75 21.07 6.51 4.07
C PRO A 75 21.88 6.32 5.37
N ALA A 76 21.28 6.45 6.56
CA ALA A 76 21.97 6.28 7.83
C ALA A 76 21.97 4.81 8.32
N SER A 77 20.82 4.13 8.26
CA SER A 77 20.69 2.72 8.69
C SER A 77 20.82 1.69 7.57
N GLY A 78 20.68 2.08 6.30
CA GLY A 78 20.58 1.17 5.15
C GLY A 78 19.24 0.40 5.04
N GLY A 79 18.35 0.56 6.03
CA GLY A 79 17.01 -0.01 6.04
C GLY A 79 15.99 0.82 5.26
N GLU A 80 14.72 0.42 5.28
CA GLU A 80 13.65 1.20 4.67
C GLU A 80 13.31 2.47 5.48
N LEU A 81 12.96 3.56 4.80
CA LEU A 81 12.55 4.81 5.42
C LEU A 81 11.25 4.62 6.23
N ALA A 82 11.33 4.64 7.56
CA ALA A 82 10.15 4.57 8.41
C ALA A 82 9.16 5.76 8.22
N GLN A 83 9.65 6.91 7.74
CA GLN A 83 8.87 8.14 7.58
C GLN A 83 9.14 8.84 6.25
N LEU A 84 8.07 9.28 5.56
CA LEU A 84 8.13 10.01 4.30
C LEU A 84 7.44 11.37 4.45
N LYS A 85 8.26 12.44 4.46
CA LYS A 85 7.79 13.81 4.74
C LYS A 85 7.39 14.57 3.48
N ILE A 86 6.10 14.83 3.35
CA ILE A 86 5.50 15.68 2.31
C ILE A 86 5.92 17.13 2.55
N ALA A 87 6.92 17.58 1.80
CA ALA A 87 7.49 18.92 1.88
C ALA A 87 6.91 19.88 0.83
N GLN A 88 6.45 19.33 -0.31
CA GLN A 88 5.94 20.10 -1.44
C GLN A 88 4.53 19.64 -1.83
N ARG A 89 3.89 20.40 -2.73
CA ARG A 89 2.60 20.06 -3.32
C ARG A 89 2.62 20.33 -4.83
N LEU A 90 2.06 19.43 -5.61
CA LEU A 90 1.79 19.62 -7.04
C LEU A 90 0.31 19.95 -7.19
N ARG A 91 -0.07 21.00 -7.91
CA ARG A 91 -1.49 21.24 -8.25
C ARG A 91 -1.99 20.17 -9.21
N LEU A 92 -3.27 19.82 -9.12
CA LEU A 92 -3.95 18.87 -10.01
C LEU A 92 -4.56 19.57 -11.23
N ASP A 93 -3.83 20.52 -11.82
CA ASP A 93 -4.17 21.15 -13.09
C ASP A 93 -3.53 20.40 -14.26
N GLN A 94 -4.22 20.36 -15.41
CA GLN A 94 -3.80 19.57 -16.58
C GLN A 94 -2.32 19.77 -16.97
N PRO A 95 -1.77 21.00 -17.05
CA PRO A 95 -0.36 21.19 -17.41
C PRO A 95 0.63 20.51 -16.44
N LYS A 96 0.27 20.37 -15.16
CA LYS A 96 1.09 19.67 -14.16
C LYS A 96 0.93 18.16 -14.21
N LEU A 97 -0.27 17.67 -14.51
CA LEU A 97 -0.52 16.24 -14.75
C LEU A 97 0.19 15.77 -16.03
N ASP A 98 0.23 16.60 -17.08
CA ASP A 98 1.01 16.36 -18.30
C ASP A 98 2.52 16.35 -18.01
N GLU A 99 3.01 17.24 -17.14
CA GLU A 99 4.41 17.28 -16.71
C GLU A 99 4.83 16.00 -15.96
N VAL A 100 3.95 15.45 -15.13
CA VAL A 100 4.16 14.16 -14.44
C VAL A 100 4.08 13.00 -15.42
N THR A 101 3.05 12.95 -16.27
CA THR A 101 2.89 11.93 -17.32
C THR A 101 4.12 11.88 -18.23
N ARG A 102 4.68 13.05 -18.59
CA ARG A 102 5.92 13.16 -19.36
C ARG A 102 7.13 12.63 -18.60
N ARG A 103 7.23 12.86 -17.28
CA ARG A 103 8.30 12.26 -16.46
C ARG A 103 8.19 10.73 -16.40
N ILE A 104 6.99 10.20 -16.16
CA ILE A 104 6.73 8.75 -16.17
C ILE A 104 7.16 8.13 -17.51
N ARG A 105 6.75 8.73 -18.63
CA ARG A 105 7.06 8.23 -20.00
C ARG A 105 8.52 8.45 -20.44
N ARG A 106 9.23 9.42 -19.86
CA ARG A 106 10.64 9.72 -20.16
C ARG A 106 11.61 8.98 -19.23
N GLY A 107 11.14 8.55 -18.06
CA GLY A 107 11.90 7.66 -17.20
C GLY A 107 12.26 6.37 -17.94
N SER A 108 13.35 5.72 -17.52
CA SER A 108 13.67 4.37 -17.98
C SER A 108 12.46 3.45 -17.78
N PRO A 109 12.26 2.39 -18.59
CA PRO A 109 11.14 1.46 -18.42
C PRO A 109 11.07 0.86 -17.00
N ASN A 110 12.22 0.70 -16.34
CA ASN A 110 12.34 0.23 -14.95
C ASN A 110 12.65 1.39 -13.98
N GLY A 111 12.25 2.61 -14.32
CA GLY A 111 12.50 3.84 -13.57
C GLY A 111 11.24 4.47 -12.96
N CYS A 112 10.07 3.89 -13.18
CA CYS A 112 8.81 4.32 -12.59
C CYS A 112 8.13 3.15 -11.87
N VAL A 113 7.50 3.44 -10.73
CA VAL A 113 6.68 2.48 -9.98
C VAL A 113 5.45 3.20 -9.42
N VAL A 114 4.31 2.53 -9.51
CA VAL A 114 3.01 3.01 -9.05
C VAL A 114 2.54 2.11 -7.91
N LEU A 115 2.18 2.70 -6.78
CA LEU A 115 1.70 1.98 -5.60
C LEU A 115 0.30 2.44 -5.18
N LEU A 116 -0.50 1.47 -4.72
CA LEU A 116 -1.72 1.69 -3.96
C LEU A 116 -1.38 1.93 -2.49
N ALA A 117 -1.60 3.14 -2.00
CA ALA A 117 -1.50 3.49 -0.59
C ALA A 117 -2.85 3.33 0.11
N THR A 118 -2.89 2.49 1.14
CA THR A 118 -4.04 2.29 2.04
C THR A 118 -3.64 2.60 3.48
N GLN A 119 -4.64 2.73 4.36
CA GLN A 119 -4.37 2.89 5.79
C GLN A 119 -3.64 1.65 6.31
N ALA A 120 -2.53 1.84 7.03
CA ALA A 120 -1.92 0.74 7.75
C ALA A 120 -2.90 0.19 8.81
N SER A 121 -3.08 -1.13 8.83
CA SER A 121 -3.83 -1.82 9.89
C SER A 121 -3.16 -1.54 11.23
N ALA A 122 -3.94 -1.23 12.27
CA ALA A 122 -3.43 -1.03 13.62
C ALA A 122 -2.93 -2.32 14.30
N GLY A 123 -2.99 -3.47 13.62
CA GLY A 123 -2.47 -4.75 14.11
C GLY A 123 -2.12 -5.74 12.99
N GLY A 124 -1.01 -6.46 13.20
CA GLY A 124 -0.49 -7.57 12.39
C GLY A 124 0.65 -7.16 11.44
N GLY A 125 1.92 -7.54 11.66
CA GLY A 125 2.61 -8.19 12.79
C GLY A 125 4.11 -7.77 12.74
N SER A 126 5.01 -8.07 13.67
CA SER A 126 5.09 -9.12 14.70
C SER A 126 5.35 -8.53 16.11
N GLY A 127 5.34 -9.38 17.14
CA GLY A 127 5.58 -8.95 18.52
C GLY A 127 7.03 -8.48 18.75
N GLY A 128 7.17 -7.33 19.42
CA GLY A 128 8.47 -6.73 19.75
C GLY A 128 8.53 -5.25 19.39
N ASP A 129 7.98 -4.40 20.26
CA ASP A 129 8.32 -2.98 20.53
C ASP A 129 8.79 -2.07 19.35
N GLY A 130 8.30 -2.35 18.14
CA GLY A 130 8.83 -1.84 16.87
C GLY A 130 7.90 -0.85 16.17
N ALA A 131 6.97 -0.22 16.90
CA ALA A 131 6.28 0.96 16.38
C ALA A 131 7.33 2.07 16.27
N SER A 132 7.95 2.22 15.09
CA SER A 132 8.92 3.28 14.80
C SER A 132 8.40 4.59 15.39
N PRO A 133 9.10 5.16 16.38
CA PRO A 133 8.53 6.26 17.14
C PRO A 133 8.26 7.39 16.17
N ALA A 134 6.99 7.76 16.05
CA ALA A 134 6.63 8.99 15.37
C ALA A 134 7.35 10.11 16.14
N GLU A 135 8.06 10.97 15.42
CA GLU A 135 8.92 12.01 16.01
C GLU A 135 8.19 12.74 17.15
N PRO A 136 8.87 13.03 18.28
CA PRO A 136 8.22 13.64 19.44
C PRO A 136 7.50 14.95 19.05
N GLY A 137 6.18 14.97 19.27
CA GLY A 137 5.29 16.06 18.86
C GLY A 137 4.44 15.80 17.60
N LEU A 138 4.61 14.66 16.93
CA LEU A 138 3.89 14.33 15.70
C LEU A 138 2.52 13.66 15.99
N GLN A 139 1.43 14.31 15.58
CA GLN A 139 0.08 13.84 15.86
C GLN A 139 -0.35 12.73 14.90
N ARG A 140 -0.55 11.51 15.40
CA ARG A 140 -1.10 10.40 14.60
C ARG A 140 -2.53 10.70 14.16
N ARG A 141 -2.80 10.58 12.86
CA ARG A 141 -4.09 10.83 12.20
C ARG A 141 -4.37 9.71 11.19
N LEU A 142 -5.65 9.49 10.89
CA LEU A 142 -6.07 8.53 9.86
C LEU A 142 -5.73 9.05 8.45
N LEU A 143 -5.30 8.17 7.54
CA LEU A 143 -4.99 8.50 6.13
C LEU A 143 -6.09 9.34 5.44
N ARG A 144 -7.37 9.07 5.74
CA ARG A 144 -8.54 9.85 5.25
C ARG A 144 -8.43 11.36 5.47
N ASN A 145 -7.73 11.79 6.52
CA ASN A 145 -7.51 13.20 6.83
C ASN A 145 -6.48 13.83 5.88
N LEU A 146 -5.44 13.09 5.49
CA LEU A 146 -4.48 13.51 4.47
C LEU A 146 -5.15 13.52 3.09
N VAL A 147 -5.93 12.49 2.75
CA VAL A 147 -6.73 12.41 1.52
C VAL A 147 -7.65 13.62 1.41
N SER A 148 -8.47 13.87 2.43
CA SER A 148 -9.40 15.01 2.47
C SER A 148 -8.68 16.36 2.33
N TYR A 149 -7.54 16.53 3.02
CA TYR A 149 -6.72 17.73 2.92
C TYR A 149 -6.20 17.96 1.49
N LEU A 150 -5.64 16.92 0.87
CA LEU A 150 -5.08 17.00 -0.49
C LEU A 150 -6.17 17.23 -1.55
N LYS A 151 -7.34 16.59 -1.41
CA LYS A 151 -8.54 16.88 -2.23
C LYS A 151 -8.97 18.33 -2.09
N GLN A 152 -9.09 18.86 -0.86
CA GLN A 152 -9.47 20.25 -0.62
C GLN A 152 -8.44 21.26 -1.15
N LYS A 153 -7.15 20.91 -1.14
CA LYS A 153 -6.09 21.74 -1.74
C LYS A 153 -5.93 21.55 -3.25
N GLN A 154 -6.72 20.66 -3.87
CA GLN A 154 -6.62 20.26 -5.28
C GLN A 154 -5.16 19.98 -5.68
N ALA A 155 -4.48 19.18 -4.86
CA ALA A 155 -3.05 18.96 -4.96
C ALA A 155 -2.65 17.52 -4.62
N ALA A 156 -1.59 17.02 -5.25
CA ALA A 156 -0.84 15.86 -4.78
C ALA A 156 0.24 16.29 -3.78
N GLY A 157 0.56 15.43 -2.81
CA GLY A 157 1.77 15.58 -2.01
C GLY A 157 3.01 15.29 -2.83
N VAL A 158 4.12 15.98 -2.56
CA VAL A 158 5.39 15.80 -3.29
C VAL A 158 6.56 15.65 -2.32
N ILE A 159 7.40 14.66 -2.59
CA ILE A 159 8.62 14.34 -1.85
C ILE A 159 9.76 14.17 -2.86
N SER A 160 10.88 14.87 -2.65
CA SER A 160 12.12 14.63 -3.38
C SER A 160 12.91 13.52 -2.71
N LEU A 161 13.44 12.60 -3.51
CA LEU A 161 14.20 11.43 -3.08
C LEU A 161 15.67 11.56 -3.53
N PRO A 162 16.65 11.16 -2.70
CA PRO A 162 16.48 10.62 -1.34
C PRO A 162 16.03 11.67 -0.31
N VAL A 163 15.24 11.23 0.67
CA VAL A 163 14.67 12.11 1.70
C VAL A 163 15.81 12.72 2.54
N GLY A 164 15.77 14.05 2.72
CA GLY A 164 16.84 14.79 3.39
C GLY A 164 17.91 15.37 2.46
N GLY A 165 17.89 15.07 1.16
CA GLY A 165 18.71 15.76 0.16
C GLY A 165 20.18 15.32 0.09
N ALA A 166 20.56 14.25 0.79
CA ALA A 166 21.87 13.64 0.69
C ALA A 166 22.06 13.03 -0.72
N LYS A 167 22.78 13.72 -1.61
CA LYS A 167 23.12 13.21 -2.96
C LYS A 167 24.16 12.08 -2.88
N GLY A 168 23.70 10.90 -2.45
CA GLY A 168 24.45 9.65 -2.54
C GLY A 168 24.58 9.14 -3.99
N ARG A 169 25.24 7.98 -4.16
CA ARG A 169 25.47 7.38 -5.49
C ARG A 169 24.21 6.77 -6.13
N ASP A 170 23.12 6.63 -5.38
CA ASP A 170 22.00 5.74 -5.71
C ASP A 170 20.90 6.38 -6.58
N GLY A 171 21.15 7.58 -7.10
CA GLY A 171 20.25 8.31 -8.00
C GLY A 171 19.17 9.12 -7.27
N THR A 172 18.56 10.08 -7.98
CA THR A 172 17.49 10.92 -7.47
C THR A 172 16.13 10.51 -8.03
N GLY A 173 15.06 11.02 -7.41
CA GLY A 173 13.72 10.83 -7.93
C GLY A 173 12.68 11.70 -7.22
N MET A 174 11.44 11.57 -7.68
CA MET A 174 10.29 12.30 -7.14
C MET A 174 9.16 11.32 -6.83
N LEU A 175 8.62 11.40 -5.61
CA LEU A 175 7.41 10.71 -5.19
C LEU A 175 6.25 11.70 -5.20
N TYR A 176 5.19 11.32 -5.90
CA TYR A 176 3.93 12.06 -6.03
C TYR A 176 2.81 11.27 -5.34
N ALA A 177 2.24 11.82 -4.28
CA ALA A 177 1.17 11.22 -3.50
C ALA A 177 -0.18 11.81 -3.91
N PHE A 178 -0.85 11.17 -4.87
CA PHE A 178 -2.13 11.63 -5.41
C PHE A 178 -3.30 11.20 -4.51
N PRO A 179 -4.17 12.13 -4.07
CA PRO A 179 -5.49 11.74 -3.58
C PRO A 179 -6.36 11.19 -4.73
N PRO A 180 -7.50 10.55 -4.45
CA PRO A 180 -8.43 10.07 -5.47
C PRO A 180 -8.90 11.21 -6.39
N CYS A 181 -8.47 11.16 -7.64
CA CYS A 181 -8.75 12.09 -8.72
C CYS A 181 -8.73 11.37 -10.08
N GLU A 182 -9.09 12.08 -11.16
CA GLU A 182 -9.11 11.51 -12.52
C GLU A 182 -7.77 10.88 -12.93
N PHE A 183 -6.65 11.57 -12.65
CA PHE A 183 -5.31 11.04 -12.92
C PHE A 183 -4.96 9.79 -12.10
N SER A 184 -5.43 9.67 -10.85
CA SER A 184 -5.14 8.47 -10.04
C SER A 184 -6.01 7.28 -10.47
N HIS A 185 -7.23 7.51 -10.94
CA HIS A 185 -8.16 6.43 -11.32
C HIS A 185 -7.66 5.57 -12.49
N GLN A 186 -6.80 6.10 -13.37
CA GLN A 186 -6.25 5.31 -14.50
C GLN A 186 -5.43 4.09 -14.03
N TYR A 187 -4.77 4.17 -12.87
CA TYR A 187 -3.97 3.09 -12.29
C TYR A 187 -4.79 2.10 -11.45
N LEU A 188 -6.05 2.43 -11.16
CA LEU A 188 -6.93 1.65 -10.27
C LEU A 188 -7.95 0.81 -11.04
N GLN A 189 -7.82 0.69 -12.35
CA GLN A 189 -8.76 -0.05 -13.22
C GLN A 189 -8.85 -1.54 -12.86
N SER A 190 -7.74 -2.15 -12.44
CA SER A 190 -7.72 -3.55 -11.97
C SER A 190 -8.49 -3.72 -10.65
N ALA A 191 -8.30 -2.80 -9.70
CA ALA A 191 -9.03 -2.77 -8.44
C ALA A 191 -10.53 -2.53 -8.67
N LEU A 192 -10.89 -1.56 -9.52
CA LEU A 192 -12.26 -1.24 -9.91
C LEU A 192 -12.96 -2.43 -10.58
N ARG A 193 -12.28 -3.14 -11.49
CA ARG A 193 -12.82 -4.36 -12.13
C ARG A 193 -13.11 -5.46 -11.11
N THR A 194 -12.26 -5.59 -10.09
CA THR A 194 -12.34 -6.64 -9.07
C THR A 194 -13.40 -6.33 -8.00
N LEU A 195 -13.49 -5.08 -7.56
CA LEU A 195 -14.31 -4.64 -6.42
C LEU A 195 -15.63 -3.96 -6.83
N GLY A 196 -15.75 -3.51 -8.08
CA GLY A 196 -16.86 -2.71 -8.61
C GLY A 196 -16.89 -1.25 -8.13
N LYS A 197 -16.42 -0.97 -6.91
CA LYS A 197 -16.34 0.37 -6.30
C LYS A 197 -15.16 0.48 -5.32
N LEU A 198 -14.63 1.68 -5.15
CA LEU A 198 -13.54 1.99 -4.21
C LEU A 198 -14.08 2.86 -3.06
N GLU A 199 -14.63 2.21 -2.03
CA GLU A 199 -15.17 2.91 -0.85
C GLU A 199 -14.11 3.22 0.21
N ASP A 200 -13.02 2.46 0.22
CA ASP A 200 -11.89 2.65 1.13
C ASP A 200 -11.10 3.92 0.80
N GLU A 201 -10.63 4.58 1.85
CA GLU A 201 -9.76 5.75 1.79
C GLU A 201 -8.36 5.34 1.32
N HIS A 202 -8.00 5.78 0.11
CA HIS A 202 -6.77 5.38 -0.58
C HIS A 202 -6.07 6.57 -1.24
N MET A 203 -4.83 6.36 -1.64
CA MET A 203 -4.04 7.26 -2.48
C MET A 203 -3.29 6.44 -3.54
N VAL A 204 -2.94 7.08 -4.66
CA VAL A 204 -1.99 6.51 -5.63
C VAL A 204 -0.67 7.22 -5.48
N ILE A 205 0.39 6.45 -5.26
CA ILE A 205 1.75 6.95 -5.13
C ILE A 205 2.48 6.64 -6.42
N VAL A 206 3.01 7.65 -7.09
CA VAL A 206 3.87 7.46 -8.26
C VAL A 206 5.28 7.87 -7.87
N ILE A 207 6.24 6.96 -7.98
CA ILE A 207 7.66 7.25 -7.79
C ILE A 207 8.32 7.20 -9.17
N VAL A 208 8.97 8.30 -9.55
CA VAL A 208 9.76 8.39 -10.78
C VAL A 208 11.22 8.66 -10.41
N ARG A 209 12.11 7.75 -10.81
CA ARG A 209 13.56 7.94 -10.78
C ARG A 209 13.97 8.90 -11.88
N ASP A 210 14.83 9.85 -11.58
CA ASP A 210 15.44 10.68 -12.61
C ASP A 210 16.39 9.83 -13.46
N THR A 211 16.33 10.02 -14.77
CA THR A 211 17.36 9.54 -15.70
C THR A 211 18.62 10.38 -15.50
N ALA A 212 19.73 9.72 -15.16
CA ALA A 212 21.07 10.33 -15.09
C ALA A 212 21.56 10.78 -16.47
#